data_AF-A0A6B2C802-F1
#
_entry.id   AF-A0A6B2C802-F1
#
_cell.length_a   1.000
_cell.length_b   1.000
_cell.length_c   1.000
_cell.angle_alpha   90.00
_cell.angle_beta   90.00
_cell.angle_gamma   90.00
#
_symmetry.space_group_name_H-M   'P 1'
#
loop_
_entity.id
_entity.type
_entity.pdbx_description
1 polymer ?
#
loop_
_entity_poly.entity_id
_entity_poly.type
_entity_poly.pdbx_seq_one_letter_code
_entity_poly.pdbx_strand_id
1 'polypeptide(L)'
;MLDRMILPSHDVFLNVFLLIIGLLFIFFGTGILRILSSILFAIILGYLFFIESIKIFNSQILALLIAFIGMIIGGLIGFLILRLSIALIGGIIISEYLSKILDLNVLQTFIIFILISIVLYIVSREILVLATVFLGGFMIFYSLIGLGFNMFISAVISLILFILGLVFQLKR
;
A
#
# COMPACT_ATOMS: atom_id res chain seq x y z
N MET A 1 -47.28 -1.01 2.39
CA MET A 1 -46.18 -0.87 3.37
C MET A 1 -44.91 -0.57 2.60
N LEU A 2 -44.80 0.70 2.20
CA LEU A 2 -43.66 1.28 1.51
C LEU A 2 -43.01 2.20 2.55
N ASP A 3 -42.38 1.59 3.55
CA ASP A 3 -41.43 2.34 4.36
C ASP A 3 -40.23 2.58 3.46
N ARG A 4 -40.19 3.81 2.95
CA ARG A 4 -39.00 4.41 2.40
C ARG A 4 -37.92 4.22 3.46
N MET A 5 -37.04 3.24 3.26
CA MET A 5 -35.72 3.26 3.85
C MET A 5 -35.05 4.51 3.30
N ILE A 6 -35.27 5.63 4.00
CA ILE A 6 -34.40 6.78 3.95
C ILE A 6 -33.08 6.23 4.47
N LEU A 7 -32.21 5.80 3.55
CA LEU A 7 -30.80 5.61 3.88
C LEU A 7 -30.38 6.92 4.58
N PRO A 8 -29.91 6.87 5.84
CA PRO A 8 -29.39 8.04 6.53
C PRO A 8 -28.51 8.83 5.56
N SER A 9 -28.72 10.13 5.43
CA SER A 9 -27.94 10.96 4.48
C SER A 9 -26.42 10.82 4.68
N HIS A 10 -25.99 10.44 5.89
CA HIS A 10 -24.62 10.10 6.24
C HIS A 10 -24.08 8.86 5.50
N ASP A 11 -24.91 7.84 5.26
CA ASP A 11 -24.50 6.61 4.59
C ASP A 11 -24.27 6.85 3.10
N VAL A 12 -25.10 7.70 2.49
CA VAL A 12 -24.94 8.08 1.07
C VAL A 12 -23.61 8.81 0.85
N PHE A 13 -23.27 9.77 1.73
CA PHE A 13 -22.00 10.50 1.63
C PHE A 13 -20.79 9.57 1.75
N LEU A 14 -20.79 8.69 2.75
CA LEU A 14 -19.70 7.73 2.98
C LEU A 14 -19.53 6.79 1.79
N ASN A 15 -20.62 6.30 1.21
CA ASN A 15 -20.57 5.44 0.04
C ASN A 15 -20.03 6.17 -1.19
N VAL A 16 -20.47 7.41 -1.45
CA VAL A 16 -19.92 8.22 -2.56
C VAL A 16 -18.42 8.47 -2.35
N PHE A 17 -18.00 8.77 -1.13
CA PHE A 17 -16.58 8.97 -0.80
C PHE A 17 -15.76 7.69 -1.02
N LEU A 18 -16.26 6.53 -0.57
CA LEU A 18 -15.65 5.22 -0.83
C LEU A 18 -15.56 4.92 -2.34
N LEU A 19 -16.55 5.32 -3.13
CA LEU A 19 -16.53 5.15 -4.59
C LEU A 19 -15.38 5.95 -5.22
N ILE A 20 -15.24 7.22 -4.83
CA ILE A 20 -14.19 8.11 -5.31
C ILE A 20 -12.81 7.59 -4.91
N ILE A 21 -12.63 7.19 -3.65
CA ILE A 21 -11.37 6.59 -3.20
C ILE A 21 -11.11 5.29 -3.94
N GLY A 22 -12.11 4.43 -4.12
CA GLY A 22 -11.99 3.19 -4.86
C GLY A 22 -11.48 3.42 -6.28
N LEU A 23 -12.05 4.39 -7.00
CA LEU A 23 -11.57 4.79 -8.32
C LEU A 23 -10.13 5.31 -8.29
N LEU A 24 -9.77 6.13 -7.30
CA LEU A 24 -8.38 6.60 -7.13
C LEU A 24 -7.41 5.43 -6.90
N PHE A 25 -7.79 4.44 -6.11
CA PHE A 25 -6.96 3.24 -5.90
C PHE A 25 -6.84 2.38 -7.17
N ILE A 26 -7.93 2.22 -7.95
CA ILE A 26 -7.93 1.45 -9.20
C ILE A 26 -7.02 2.06 -10.26
N PHE A 27 -6.97 3.39 -10.39
CA PHE A 27 -6.20 4.04 -11.47
C PHE A 27 -4.85 4.62 -11.00
N PHE A 28 -4.73 5.02 -9.74
CA PHE A 28 -3.57 5.74 -9.22
C PHE A 28 -2.98 5.12 -7.95
N GLY A 29 -3.45 3.94 -7.52
CA GLY A 29 -3.08 3.34 -6.23
C GLY A 29 -1.57 3.20 -6.01
N THR A 30 -0.82 2.74 -7.01
CA THR A 30 0.65 2.65 -6.92
C THR A 30 1.34 4.01 -6.78
N GLY A 31 0.81 5.04 -7.46
CA GLY A 31 1.29 6.41 -7.32
C GLY A 31 1.00 6.99 -5.93
N ILE A 32 -0.21 6.73 -5.41
CA ILE A 32 -0.61 7.11 -4.05
C ILE A 32 0.30 6.43 -3.01
N LEU A 33 0.52 5.12 -3.11
CA LEU A 33 1.41 4.39 -2.21
C LEU A 33 2.85 4.91 -2.27
N ARG A 34 3.34 5.26 -3.47
CA ARG A 34 4.66 5.88 -3.62
C ARG A 34 4.74 7.19 -2.83
N ILE A 35 3.79 8.11 -3.06
CA ILE A 35 3.75 9.41 -2.38
C ILE A 35 3.62 9.23 -0.86
N LEU A 36 2.71 8.37 -0.41
CA LEU A 36 2.50 8.09 1.02
C LEU A 36 3.76 7.52 1.66
N SER A 37 4.40 6.52 1.04
CA SER A 37 5.64 5.95 1.55
C SER A 37 6.77 6.98 1.61
N SER A 38 6.91 7.81 0.58
CA SER A 38 7.90 8.91 0.56
C SER A 38 7.65 9.92 1.67
N ILE A 39 6.41 10.36 1.89
CA ILE A 39 6.07 11.30 2.97
C ILE A 39 6.37 10.68 4.33
N LEU A 40 5.95 9.44 4.54
CA LEU A 40 6.11 8.74 5.80
C LEU A 40 7.61 8.56 6.15
N PHE A 41 8.43 8.15 5.18
CA PHE A 41 9.88 8.03 5.38
C PHE A 41 10.60 9.38 5.48
N ALA A 42 10.13 10.42 4.77
CA ALA A 42 10.64 11.77 4.95
C ALA A 42 10.45 12.24 6.40
N ILE A 43 9.25 12.05 6.96
CA ILE A 43 8.95 12.43 8.35
C ILE A 43 9.81 11.62 9.33
N ILE A 44 9.88 10.29 9.17
CA ILE A 44 10.65 9.43 10.08
C ILE A 44 12.13 9.82 10.06
N LEU A 45 12.75 9.90 8.89
CA LEU A 45 14.19 10.20 8.79
C LEU A 45 14.50 11.64 9.18
N GLY A 46 13.65 12.60 8.81
CA GLY A 46 13.78 13.98 9.27
C GLY A 46 13.75 14.08 10.79
N TYR A 47 12.81 13.38 11.44
CA TYR A 47 12.71 13.34 12.89
C TYR A 47 13.92 12.66 13.56
N LEU A 48 14.37 11.52 13.03
CA LEU A 48 15.57 10.84 13.54
C LEU A 48 16.81 11.73 13.44
N PHE A 49 16.99 12.39 12.30
CA PHE A 49 18.11 13.29 12.06
C PHE A 49 18.03 14.53 12.97
N PHE A 50 16.83 15.05 13.24
CA PHE A 50 16.62 16.14 14.18
C PHE A 50 17.06 15.78 15.60
N ILE A 51 16.65 14.63 16.13
CA ILE A 51 17.02 14.21 17.49
C ILE A 51 18.53 14.03 17.61
N GLU A 52 19.13 13.29 16.67
CA GLU A 52 20.56 12.99 16.76
C GLU A 52 21.42 14.25 16.57
N SER A 53 21.01 15.17 15.70
CA SER A 53 21.71 16.43 15.53
C SER A 53 21.60 17.37 16.73
N ILE A 54 20.48 17.41 17.47
CA ILE A 54 20.39 18.15 18.73
C ILE A 54 21.43 17.63 19.74
N LYS A 55 21.56 16.30 19.88
CA LYS A 55 22.50 15.69 20.82
C LYS A 55 23.96 16.04 20.49
N ILE A 56 24.29 16.16 19.20
CA ILE A 56 25.67 16.36 18.73
C ILE A 56 26.04 17.85 18.71
N PHE A 57 25.19 18.70 18.12
CA PHE A 57 25.52 20.10 17.84
C PHE A 57 24.98 21.08 18.87
N ASN A 58 24.07 20.65 19.75
CA ASN A 58 23.41 21.47 20.77
C ASN A 58 22.78 22.77 20.21
N SER A 59 22.41 22.78 18.93
CA SER A 59 21.85 23.94 18.22
C SER A 59 20.60 23.52 17.46
N GLN A 60 19.48 24.15 17.79
CA GLN A 60 18.18 23.87 17.17
C GLN A 60 18.16 24.22 15.68
N ILE A 61 18.85 25.29 15.28
CA ILE A 61 18.89 25.75 13.89
C ILE A 61 19.65 24.74 13.01
N LEU A 62 20.83 24.30 13.46
CA LEU A 62 21.60 23.26 12.77
C LEU A 62 20.82 21.94 12.71
N ALA A 63 20.15 21.58 13.80
CA ALA A 63 19.34 20.37 13.84
C ALA A 63 18.18 20.41 12.83
N LEU A 64 17.51 21.56 12.69
CA LEU A 64 16.44 21.75 11.73
C LEU A 64 16.93 21.64 10.28
N LEU A 65 18.10 22.21 9.97
CA LEU A 65 18.72 22.08 8.64
C LEU A 65 19.07 20.62 8.31
N ILE A 66 19.65 19.89 9.27
CA ILE A 66 19.97 18.46 9.09
C ILE A 66 18.70 17.61 8.99
N ALA A 67 17.65 17.96 9.72
CA ALA A 67 16.34 17.33 9.60
C ALA A 67 15.77 17.46 8.18
N PHE A 68 15.87 18.64 7.56
CA PHE A 68 15.45 18.83 6.16
C PHE A 68 16.22 17.94 5.19
N ILE A 69 17.53 17.76 5.40
CA ILE A 69 18.33 16.81 4.61
C ILE A 69 17.81 15.39 4.81
N GLY A 70 17.53 14.99 6.06
CA GLY A 70 16.93 13.70 6.39
C GLY A 70 15.56 13.49 5.72
N MET A 71 14.72 14.51 5.68
CA MET A 71 13.42 14.48 5.00
C MET A 71 13.59 14.25 3.49
N ILE A 72 14.52 14.96 2.85
CA ILE A 72 14.78 14.80 1.41
C ILE A 72 15.26 13.38 1.12
N ILE A 73 16.24 12.89 1.88
CA ILE A 73 16.76 11.52 1.72
C ILE A 73 15.63 10.50 1.92
N GLY A 74 14.85 10.64 2.98
CA GLY A 74 13.73 9.74 3.29
C GLY A 74 12.64 9.75 2.22
N GLY A 75 12.33 10.92 1.67
CA GLY A 75 11.40 11.05 0.55
C GLY A 75 11.86 10.30 -0.70
N LEU A 76 13.17 10.37 -1.00
CA LEU A 76 13.76 9.72 -2.18
C LEU A 76 13.81 8.18 -2.05
N ILE A 77 14.10 7.66 -0.86
CA ILE A 77 14.27 6.21 -0.66
C ILE A 77 13.00 5.50 -0.15
N GLY A 78 11.99 6.23 0.31
CA GLY A 78 10.83 5.64 0.99
C GLY A 78 10.10 4.56 0.19
N PHE A 79 9.90 4.78 -1.10
CA PHE A 79 9.27 3.78 -1.97
C PHE A 79 10.15 2.55 -2.22
N LEU A 80 11.47 2.73 -2.29
CA LEU A 80 12.41 1.61 -2.36
C LEU A 80 12.35 0.77 -1.09
N ILE A 81 12.33 1.42 0.09
CA ILE A 81 12.22 0.72 1.36
C ILE A 81 10.88 -0.02 1.46
N LEU A 82 9.76 0.58 1.03
CA LEU A 82 8.46 -0.12 1.01
C LEU A 82 8.54 -1.43 0.22
N ARG A 83 9.11 -1.40 -1.00
CA ARG A 83 9.27 -2.58 -1.83
C ARG A 83 10.18 -3.62 -1.19
N LEU A 84 11.28 -3.18 -0.59
CA LEU A 84 12.21 -4.04 0.12
C LEU A 84 11.53 -4.70 1.33
N SER A 85 10.78 -3.95 2.12
CA SER A 85 10.04 -4.45 3.29
C SER A 85 9.02 -5.52 2.89
N ILE A 86 8.26 -5.29 1.82
CA ILE A 86 7.31 -6.29 1.30
C ILE A 86 8.04 -7.57 0.88
N ALA A 87 9.17 -7.42 0.19
CA ALA A 87 9.97 -8.55 -0.27
C ALA A 87 10.56 -9.37 0.89
N LEU A 88 11.11 -8.70 1.91
CA LEU A 88 11.68 -9.36 3.08
C LEU A 88 10.60 -10.02 3.94
N ILE A 89 9.51 -9.32 4.26
CA ILE A 89 8.42 -9.86 5.07
C ILE A 89 7.78 -11.06 4.35
N GLY A 90 7.47 -10.91 3.06
CA GLY A 90 6.93 -12.01 2.26
C GLY A 90 7.92 -13.17 2.15
N GLY A 91 9.21 -12.88 1.98
CA GLY A 91 10.27 -13.89 1.95
C GLY A 91 10.33 -14.70 3.23
N ILE A 92 10.28 -14.04 4.40
CA ILE A 92 10.26 -14.70 5.71
C ILE A 92 9.06 -15.64 5.80
N ILE A 93 7.85 -15.11 5.55
CA ILE A 93 6.59 -15.87 5.68
C ILE A 93 6.60 -17.13 4.79
N ILE A 94 6.96 -16.97 3.51
CA ILE A 94 6.94 -18.10 2.56
C ILE A 94 8.06 -19.10 2.90
N SER A 95 9.25 -18.63 3.26
CA SER A 95 10.36 -19.52 3.63
C SER A 95 10.05 -20.33 4.89
N GLU A 96 9.41 -19.73 5.89
CA GLU A 96 8.99 -20.42 7.11
C GLU A 96 7.90 -21.45 6.83
N TYR A 97 6.96 -21.11 5.95
CA TYR A 97 5.91 -22.06 5.55
C TYR A 97 6.49 -23.25 4.79
N LEU A 98 7.42 -23.00 3.86
CA LEU A 98 8.11 -24.05 3.11
C LEU A 98 9.00 -24.91 4.01
N SER A 99 9.69 -24.33 4.99
CA SER A 99 10.53 -25.10 5.90
C SER A 99 9.73 -26.10 6.73
N LYS A 100 8.47 -25.76 7.07
CA LYS A 100 7.56 -26.67 7.79
C LYS A 100 7.01 -27.79 6.92
N ILE A 101 6.84 -27.56 5.61
CA ILE A 101 6.29 -28.56 4.68
C ILE A 101 7.37 -29.54 4.21
N LEU A 102 8.59 -29.04 4.02
CA LEU A 102 9.70 -29.77 3.41
C LEU A 102 10.75 -30.21 4.43
N ASP A 103 10.51 -30.00 5.73
CA ASP A 103 11.42 -30.30 6.85
C ASP A 103 12.86 -29.82 6.60
N LEU A 104 12.99 -28.55 6.24
CA LEU A 104 14.27 -27.95 5.85
C LEU A 104 15.12 -27.55 7.05
N ASN A 105 16.44 -27.69 6.91
CA ASN A 105 17.39 -27.20 7.90
C ASN A 105 17.48 -25.67 7.90
N VAL A 106 17.92 -25.08 9.01
CA VAL A 106 18.06 -23.62 9.18
C VAL A 106 18.81 -22.95 8.03
N LEU A 107 19.92 -23.55 7.59
CA LEU A 107 20.73 -23.03 6.49
C LEU A 107 19.97 -23.07 5.14
N GLN A 108 19.19 -24.11 4.88
CA GLN A 108 18.37 -24.23 3.67
C GLN A 108 17.22 -23.21 3.68
N THR A 109 16.55 -23.03 4.83
CA THR A 109 15.50 -22.01 5.01
C THR A 109 16.05 -20.61 4.75
N PHE A 110 17.26 -20.31 5.22
CA PHE A 110 17.90 -19.01 4.98
C PHE A 110 18.23 -18.78 3.49
N ILE A 111 18.72 -19.80 2.78
CA ILE A 111 18.97 -19.71 1.33
C ILE A 111 17.65 -19.46 0.58
N ILE A 112 16.59 -20.19 0.93
CA ILE A 112 15.26 -20.01 0.32
C ILE A 112 14.71 -18.62 0.63
N PHE A 113 14.85 -18.13 1.86
CA PHE A 113 14.46 -16.78 2.24
C PHE A 113 15.10 -15.73 1.32
N ILE A 114 16.40 -15.82 1.06
CA ILE A 114 17.10 -14.89 0.17
C ILE A 114 16.55 -14.98 -1.25
N LEU A 115 16.43 -16.20 -1.79
CA LEU A 115 15.95 -16.42 -3.16
C LEU A 115 14.52 -15.89 -3.35
N ILE A 116 13.62 -16.20 -2.42
CA ILE A 116 12.24 -15.73 -2.47
C ILE A 116 12.17 -14.22 -2.31
N SER A 117 12.95 -13.63 -1.40
CA SER A 117 13.00 -12.18 -1.22
C SER A 117 13.45 -11.46 -2.50
N ILE A 118 14.45 -12.00 -3.22
CA ILE A 118 14.89 -11.44 -4.50
C ILE A 118 13.76 -11.51 -5.53
N VAL A 119 13.09 -12.66 -5.65
CA VAL A 119 11.96 -12.82 -6.58
C VAL A 119 10.83 -11.86 -6.23
N LEU A 120 10.42 -11.81 -4.96
CA LEU A 120 9.38 -10.90 -4.49
C LEU A 120 9.75 -9.44 -4.67
N TYR A 121 11.03 -9.06 -4.53
CA TYR A 121 11.47 -7.70 -4.79
C TYR A 121 11.28 -7.32 -6.26
N ILE A 122 11.64 -8.23 -7.18
CA ILE A 122 11.42 -8.04 -8.63
C ILE A 122 9.92 -7.87 -8.93
N VAL A 123 9.07 -8.78 -8.42
CA VAL A 123 7.62 -8.75 -8.68
C VAL A 123 6.82 -7.82 -7.75
N SER A 124 7.48 -7.12 -6.84
CA SER A 124 6.80 -6.30 -5.80
C SER A 124 5.98 -5.18 -6.42
N ARG A 125 6.37 -4.70 -7.60
CA ARG A 125 5.63 -3.68 -8.33
C ARG A 125 4.26 -4.21 -8.73
N GLU A 126 4.23 -5.39 -9.33
CA GLU A 126 3.03 -6.08 -9.80
C GLU A 126 2.15 -6.49 -8.62
N ILE A 127 2.74 -6.93 -7.51
CA ILE A 127 2.01 -7.23 -6.26
C ILE A 127 1.31 -5.96 -5.75
N LEU A 128 2.00 -4.82 -5.74
CA LEU A 128 1.41 -3.54 -5.31
C LEU A 128 0.29 -3.07 -6.25
N VAL A 129 0.45 -3.24 -7.57
CA VAL A 129 -0.62 -2.98 -8.55
C VAL A 129 -1.84 -3.85 -8.23
N LEU A 130 -1.65 -5.16 -8.08
CA LEU A 130 -2.73 -6.10 -7.77
C LEU A 130 -3.43 -5.73 -6.46
N ALA A 131 -2.67 -5.46 -5.40
CA ALA A 131 -3.21 -5.11 -4.09
C ALA A 131 -4.05 -3.83 -4.15
N THR A 132 -3.56 -2.79 -4.85
CA THR A 132 -4.28 -1.51 -4.93
C THR A 132 -5.54 -1.59 -5.79
N VAL A 133 -5.48 -2.27 -6.93
CA VAL A 133 -6.65 -2.46 -7.79
C VAL A 133 -7.68 -3.37 -7.12
N PHE A 134 -7.24 -4.39 -6.38
CA PHE A 134 -8.12 -5.25 -5.59
C PHE A 134 -8.84 -4.48 -4.49
N LEU A 135 -8.10 -3.71 -3.67
CA LEU A 135 -8.69 -2.85 -2.64
C LEU A 135 -9.67 -1.84 -3.25
N GLY A 136 -9.28 -1.17 -4.35
CA GLY A 136 -10.14 -0.21 -5.02
C GLY A 136 -11.41 -0.83 -5.58
N GLY A 137 -11.32 -1.99 -6.24
CA GLY A 137 -12.48 -2.74 -6.75
C GLY A 137 -13.42 -3.18 -5.63
N PHE A 138 -12.86 -3.60 -4.50
CA PHE A 138 -13.63 -3.98 -3.32
C PHE A 138 -14.36 -2.79 -2.69
N MET A 139 -13.70 -1.63 -2.59
CA MET A 139 -14.33 -0.38 -2.11
C MET A 139 -15.48 0.06 -3.02
N ILE A 140 -15.33 -0.04 -4.35
CA ILE A 140 -16.40 0.26 -5.31
C ILE A 140 -17.56 -0.71 -5.15
N PHE A 141 -17.29 -2.01 -5.01
CA PHE A 141 -18.33 -3.02 -4.82
C PHE A 141 -19.21 -2.70 -3.59
N TYR A 142 -18.58 -2.45 -2.43
CA TYR A 142 -19.33 -2.10 -1.22
C TYR A 142 -20.05 -0.77 -1.33
N SER A 143 -19.43 0.23 -1.93
CA SER A 143 -20.06 1.52 -2.15
C SER A 143 -21.34 1.39 -3.00
N LEU A 144 -21.29 0.64 -4.11
CA LEU A 144 -22.46 0.45 -4.98
C LEU A 144 -23.60 -0.27 -4.25
N ILE A 145 -23.29 -1.30 -3.46
CA ILE A 145 -24.30 -1.97 -2.62
C ILE A 145 -24.89 -0.99 -1.60
N GLY A 146 -24.05 -0.18 -0.95
CA GLY A 146 -24.48 0.83 0.01
C GLY A 146 -25.34 1.94 -0.60
N LEU A 147 -25.17 2.22 -1.91
CA LEU A 147 -26.03 3.12 -2.68
C LEU A 147 -27.33 2.48 -3.17
N GLY A 148 -27.56 1.20 -2.85
CA GLY A 148 -28.78 0.46 -3.20
C GLY A 148 -28.73 -0.27 -4.54
N PHE A 149 -27.58 -0.39 -5.19
CA PHE A 149 -27.45 -1.22 -6.39
C PHE A 149 -27.52 -2.72 -6.04
N ASN A 150 -28.08 -3.51 -6.96
CA ASN A 150 -28.12 -4.96 -6.83
C ASN A 150 -26.70 -5.54 -6.76
N MET A 151 -26.45 -6.46 -5.82
CA MET A 151 -25.16 -7.12 -5.61
C MET A 151 -24.55 -7.68 -6.89
N PHE A 152 -25.35 -8.29 -7.77
CA PHE A 152 -24.87 -8.83 -9.05
C PHE A 152 -24.37 -7.72 -9.98
N ILE A 153 -25.13 -6.62 -10.09
CA ILE A 153 -24.75 -5.46 -10.92
C ILE A 153 -23.48 -4.81 -10.35
N SER A 154 -23.42 -4.64 -9.03
CA SER A 154 -22.25 -4.08 -8.34
C SER A 154 -21.00 -4.93 -8.57
N ALA A 155 -21.12 -6.26 -8.53
CA ALA A 155 -20.02 -7.19 -8.79
C ALA A 155 -19.53 -7.10 -10.25
N VAL A 156 -20.45 -7.01 -11.21
CA VAL A 156 -20.08 -6.87 -12.63
C VAL A 156 -19.36 -5.54 -12.87
N ILE A 157 -19.88 -4.43 -12.35
CA ILE A 157 -19.26 -3.11 -12.50
C ILE A 157 -17.88 -3.08 -11.85
N SER A 158 -17.76 -3.58 -10.60
CA SER A 158 -16.48 -3.60 -9.90
C SER A 158 -15.45 -4.49 -10.59
N LEU A 159 -15.87 -5.63 -11.15
CA LEU A 159 -15.00 -6.54 -11.90
C LEU A 159 -14.51 -5.92 -13.21
N ILE A 160 -15.38 -5.22 -13.95
CA ILE A 160 -14.99 -4.48 -15.15
C ILE A 160 -13.94 -3.41 -14.79
N LEU A 161 -14.21 -2.62 -13.75
CA LEU A 161 -13.27 -1.58 -13.30
C LEU A 161 -11.96 -2.16 -12.77
N PHE A 162 -12.00 -3.31 -12.09
CA PHE A 162 -10.82 -4.05 -11.65
C PHE A 162 -9.95 -4.46 -12.84
N ILE A 163 -10.54 -5.07 -13.88
CA ILE A 163 -9.80 -5.47 -15.09
C ILE A 163 -9.22 -4.25 -15.81
N LEU A 164 -10.01 -3.18 -15.98
CA LEU A 164 -9.55 -1.94 -16.59
C LEU A 164 -8.39 -1.30 -15.80
N GLY A 165 -8.49 -1.28 -14.47
CA GLY A 165 -7.44 -0.77 -13.58
C GLY A 165 -6.15 -1.57 -13.67
N LEU A 166 -6.25 -2.90 -13.69
CA LEU A 166 -5.07 -3.77 -13.86
C LEU A 166 -4.36 -3.49 -15.18
N VAL A 167 -5.11 -3.45 -16.29
CA VAL A 167 -4.53 -3.18 -17.61
C VAL A 167 -3.90 -1.78 -17.66
N PHE A 168 -4.54 -0.79 -17.04
CA PHE A 168 -4.03 0.58 -17.00
C PHE A 168 -2.75 0.71 -16.16
N GLN A 169 -2.74 0.16 -14.94
CA GLN A 169 -1.60 0.28 -14.04
C GLN A 169 -0.41 -0.60 -14.44
N LEU A 170 -0.63 -1.79 -15.00
CA LEU A 170 0.47 -2.66 -15.43
C LEU A 170 1.21 -2.11 -16.67
N LYS A 171 0.52 -1.37 -17.54
CA LYS A 171 1.13 -0.73 -18.72
C LYS A 171 2.02 0.45 -18.37
N ARG A 172 1.88 1.02 -17.17
CA ARG A 172 2.55 2.25 -16.75
C ARG A 172 3.69 1.92 -15.79
#